data_AF-A0A1V5A7V6-F1
#
_entry.id   AF-A0A1V5A7V6-F1
#
_cell.length_a   1.000
_cell.length_b   1.000
_cell.length_c   1.000
_cell.angle_alpha   90.00
_cell.angle_beta   90.00
_cell.angle_gamma   90.00
#
_symmetry.space_group_name_H-M   'P 1'
#
loop_
_entity.id
_entity.type
_entity.pdbx_description
1 polymer ?
#
loop_
_entity_poly.entity_id
_entity_poly.type
_entity_poly.pdbx_seq_one_letter_code
_entity_poly.pdbx_strand_id
1 'polypeptide(L)'
;MVTTMTEVTPKEVAGLSSASTPGQESADHVSQPKTISTWTRAGSISLEKAALRIDYESFGKSHVAYVSLRGIRSLIGPTQMPADVEEVRTGIDGTEVISQVGKAWRSRSGKALVINTSQSQGELMVPWTGFKKVIEKKVEKARLSRFTPPDKPRPRPSTETGNPMNAGLARGF
;
A
#
# COMPACT_ATOMS: atom_id res chain seq x y z
N MET A 1 -30.04 43.63 -33.24
CA MET A 1 -29.75 44.86 -32.48
C MET A 1 -28.63 44.55 -31.49
N VAL A 2 -27.61 45.42 -31.50
CA VAL A 2 -26.50 45.63 -30.53
C VAL A 2 -25.26 44.70 -30.58
N THR A 3 -24.17 45.38 -30.93
CA THR A 3 -22.71 45.11 -31.01
C THR A 3 -22.00 45.02 -29.65
N THR A 4 -20.91 44.23 -29.54
CA THR A 4 -19.51 44.62 -29.12
C THR A 4 -18.63 43.38 -28.84
N MET A 5 -17.66 43.06 -29.72
CA MET A 5 -16.19 43.15 -29.57
C MET A 5 -15.61 43.31 -28.15
N THR A 6 -14.59 42.51 -27.79
CA THR A 6 -13.22 42.98 -27.46
C THR A 6 -12.24 41.79 -27.33
N GLU A 7 -11.20 41.86 -28.17
CA GLU A 7 -9.95 41.09 -28.17
C GLU A 7 -8.94 41.77 -27.23
N VAL A 8 -8.13 41.01 -26.48
CA VAL A 8 -6.90 41.52 -25.89
C VAL A 8 -5.84 40.43 -25.79
N THR A 9 -4.94 40.46 -26.77
CA THR A 9 -3.56 39.96 -26.68
C THR A 9 -2.73 40.91 -25.81
N PRO A 10 -1.68 40.42 -25.14
CA PRO A 10 -0.47 41.21 -25.08
C PRO A 10 0.76 40.50 -25.65
N LYS A 11 1.57 41.36 -26.27
CA LYS A 11 2.73 41.15 -27.12
C LYS A 11 4.01 41.20 -26.28
N GLU A 12 4.99 40.42 -26.72
CA GLU A 12 6.41 40.36 -26.37
C GLU A 12 7.12 41.73 -26.24
N VAL A 13 8.06 41.84 -25.29
CA VAL A 13 9.26 42.70 -25.40
C VAL A 13 10.45 41.97 -24.76
N ALA A 14 11.53 41.82 -25.53
CA ALA A 14 12.82 41.26 -25.14
C ALA A 14 13.87 42.36 -24.78
N GLY A 15 14.91 41.96 -24.04
CA GLY A 15 16.17 42.70 -23.77
C GLY A 15 16.33 43.09 -22.30
N LEU A 16 17.41 42.81 -21.56
CA LEU A 16 18.84 42.76 -21.92
C LEU A 16 19.64 41.84 -20.96
N SER A 17 20.71 41.27 -21.51
CA SER A 17 21.71 40.39 -20.89
C SER A 17 22.52 41.03 -19.75
N SER A 18 23.06 40.18 -18.87
CA SER A 18 24.42 40.29 -18.35
C SER A 18 24.99 38.91 -18.04
N ALA A 19 26.11 38.61 -18.70
CA ALA A 19 27.00 37.44 -18.56
C ALA A 19 27.72 37.48 -17.17
N SER A 20 28.42 36.51 -16.59
CA SER A 20 29.06 35.21 -16.92
C SER A 20 29.25 34.48 -15.56
N THR A 21 29.32 33.16 -15.43
CA THR A 21 30.57 32.35 -15.42
C THR A 21 30.22 30.91 -15.00
N PRO A 22 30.90 29.86 -15.51
CA PRO A 22 30.53 28.47 -15.31
C PRO A 22 31.14 27.88 -14.03
N GLY A 23 30.29 27.33 -13.16
CA GLY A 23 30.67 26.44 -12.06
C GLY A 23 30.21 25.03 -12.42
N GLN A 24 31.09 24.27 -13.07
CA GLN A 24 30.91 22.85 -13.31
C GLN A 24 31.25 22.10 -12.02
N GLU A 25 30.32 22.08 -11.08
CA GLU A 25 30.35 21.15 -9.95
C GLU A 25 29.48 19.94 -10.33
N SER A 26 30.16 18.88 -10.75
CA SER A 26 29.57 17.55 -10.78
C SER A 26 29.22 17.19 -9.34
N ALA A 27 27.99 17.50 -8.93
CA ALA A 27 27.44 16.92 -7.72
C ALA A 27 27.35 15.42 -7.98
N ASP A 28 28.30 14.67 -7.43
CA ASP A 28 28.16 13.25 -7.16
C ASP A 28 26.78 13.06 -6.54
N HIS A 29 25.83 12.60 -7.36
CA HIS A 29 24.50 12.26 -6.92
C HIS A 29 24.64 10.96 -6.13
N VAL A 30 25.16 11.07 -4.90
CA VAL A 30 25.08 10.04 -3.89
C VAL A 30 23.60 9.76 -3.78
N SER A 31 23.20 8.64 -4.38
CA SER A 31 21.84 8.16 -4.33
C SER A 31 21.58 7.86 -2.87
N GLN A 32 21.03 8.85 -2.17
CA GLN A 32 20.59 8.66 -0.81
C GLN A 32 19.70 7.41 -0.81
N PRO A 33 19.90 6.49 0.15
CA PRO A 33 19.06 5.31 0.22
C PRO A 33 17.62 5.81 0.34
N LYS A 34 16.84 5.67 -0.74
CA LYS A 34 15.42 6.00 -0.71
C LYS A 34 14.82 5.15 0.38
N THR A 35 14.44 5.78 1.49
CA THR A 35 13.61 5.15 2.51
C THR A 35 12.38 4.61 1.80
N ILE A 36 12.35 3.30 1.59
CA ILE A 36 11.23 2.65 0.93
C ILE A 36 10.02 2.93 1.82
N SER A 37 9.08 3.72 1.31
CA SER A 37 7.82 3.98 2.01
C SER A 37 7.22 2.64 2.40
N THR A 38 6.95 2.46 3.70
CA THR A 38 6.29 1.28 4.27
C THR A 38 4.93 1.00 3.61
N TRP A 39 4.37 2.02 2.95
CA TRP A 39 3.12 1.96 2.21
C TRP A 39 3.36 2.14 0.72
N THR A 40 2.91 1.18 -0.06
CA THR A 40 2.93 1.26 -1.52
C THR A 40 1.51 1.17 -2.07
N ARG A 41 1.25 1.79 -3.22
CA ARG A 41 -0.05 1.62 -3.90
C ARG A 41 -0.11 0.20 -4.46
N ALA A 42 -1.18 -0.53 -4.15
CA ALA A 42 -1.35 -1.91 -4.59
C ALA A 42 -2.52 -2.09 -5.56
N GLY A 43 -3.54 -1.23 -5.52
CA GLY A 43 -4.68 -1.35 -6.43
C GLY A 43 -5.90 -0.54 -5.98
N SER A 44 -7.08 -1.13 -6.13
CA SER A 44 -8.35 -0.53 -5.72
C SER A 44 -9.40 -1.56 -5.32
N ILE A 45 -10.36 -1.12 -4.53
CA ILE A 45 -11.60 -1.85 -4.28
C ILE A 45 -12.77 -1.18 -5.00
N SER A 46 -13.74 -1.96 -5.44
CA SER A 46 -14.99 -1.50 -6.03
C SER A 46 -16.15 -2.42 -5.64
N LEU A 47 -17.38 -1.94 -5.75
CA LEU A 47 -18.55 -2.80 -5.59
C LEU A 47 -18.96 -3.33 -6.97
N GLU A 48 -18.90 -4.64 -7.16
CA GLU A 48 -19.38 -5.30 -8.38
C GLU A 48 -20.61 -6.14 -8.04
N LYS A 49 -21.76 -5.78 -8.61
CA LYS A 49 -23.07 -6.35 -8.25
C LYS A 49 -23.35 -6.20 -6.75
N ALA A 50 -23.15 -7.27 -5.98
CA ALA A 50 -23.33 -7.32 -4.53
C ALA A 50 -22.07 -7.77 -3.76
N ALA A 51 -20.94 -7.94 -4.45
CA ALA A 51 -19.67 -8.33 -3.85
C ALA A 51 -18.67 -7.18 -3.89
N LEU A 52 -17.78 -7.14 -2.91
CA LEU A 52 -16.64 -6.22 -2.93
C LEU A 52 -15.56 -6.86 -3.80
N ARG A 53 -15.29 -6.26 -4.96
CA ARG A 53 -14.18 -6.62 -5.82
C ARG A 53 -12.91 -5.91 -5.33
N ILE A 54 -11.81 -6.66 -5.28
CA ILE A 54 -10.50 -6.21 -4.84
C ILE A 54 -9.54 -6.49 -5.99
N ASP A 55 -9.16 -5.44 -6.73
CA ASP A 55 -8.16 -5.51 -7.78
C ASP A 55 -6.80 -5.08 -7.20
N TYR A 56 -5.78 -5.91 -7.33
CA TYR A 56 -4.44 -5.61 -6.81
C TYR A 56 -3.31 -6.22 -7.64
N GLU A 57 -2.17 -5.55 -7.66
CA GLU A 57 -0.96 -6.03 -8.34
C GLU A 57 0.00 -6.68 -7.34
N SER A 58 0.47 -7.89 -7.64
CA SER A 58 1.42 -8.63 -6.82
C SER A 58 2.28 -9.56 -7.65
N PHE A 59 3.57 -9.69 -7.33
CA PHE A 59 4.54 -10.48 -8.10
C PHE A 59 4.54 -10.13 -9.62
N GLY A 60 4.32 -8.86 -9.96
CA GLY A 60 4.24 -8.39 -11.35
C GLY A 60 3.02 -8.89 -12.12
N LYS A 61 1.98 -9.38 -11.42
CA LYS A 61 0.72 -9.86 -11.99
C LYS A 61 -0.46 -9.15 -11.34
N SER A 62 -1.52 -8.94 -12.11
CA SER A 62 -2.80 -8.45 -11.61
C SER A 62 -3.63 -9.62 -11.07
N HIS A 63 -4.20 -9.42 -9.89
CA HIS A 63 -5.06 -10.38 -9.20
C HIS A 63 -6.40 -9.74 -8.88
N VAL A 64 -7.45 -10.55 -8.89
CA VAL A 64 -8.81 -10.12 -8.53
C VAL A 64 -9.34 -11.06 -7.47
N ALA A 65 -9.76 -10.50 -6.35
CA ALA A 65 -10.40 -11.24 -5.28
C ALA A 65 -11.73 -10.57 -4.90
N TYR A 66 -12.58 -11.32 -4.22
CA TYR A 66 -13.94 -10.91 -3.88
C TYR A 66 -14.22 -11.14 -2.40
N VAL A 67 -15.00 -10.24 -1.81
CA VAL A 67 -15.67 -10.47 -0.53
C VAL A 67 -17.16 -10.49 -0.79
N SER A 68 -17.81 -11.60 -0.45
CA SER A 68 -19.24 -11.80 -0.65
C SER A 68 -20.09 -10.79 0.12
N LEU A 69 -21.36 -10.62 -0.28
CA LEU A 69 -22.31 -9.76 0.43
C LEU A 69 -22.45 -10.15 1.91
N ARG A 70 -22.45 -11.45 2.21
CA ARG A 70 -22.48 -11.97 3.58
C ARG A 70 -21.22 -11.53 4.34
N GLY A 71 -20.06 -11.63 3.72
CA GLY A 71 -18.80 -11.14 4.27
C GLY A 71 -18.84 -9.64 4.57
N ILE A 72 -19.31 -8.82 3.63
CA ILE A 72 -19.48 -7.38 3.83
C ILE A 72 -20.37 -7.09 5.05
N ARG A 73 -21.52 -7.78 5.16
CA ARG A 73 -22.45 -7.64 6.29
C ARG A 73 -21.79 -8.01 7.62
N SER A 74 -21.00 -9.08 7.66
CA SER A 74 -20.23 -9.47 8.85
C SER A 74 -19.21 -8.40 9.25
N LEU A 75 -18.53 -7.77 8.29
CA LEU A 75 -17.51 -6.74 8.53
C LEU A 75 -18.10 -5.44 9.09
N ILE A 76 -19.27 -5.01 8.59
CA ILE A 76 -19.94 -3.77 9.04
C ILE A 76 -20.88 -3.99 10.23
N GLY A 77 -21.25 -5.24 10.49
CA GLY A 77 -22.19 -5.62 11.53
C GLY A 77 -21.66 -5.37 12.94
N PRO A 78 -22.52 -5.50 13.96
CA PRO A 78 -22.15 -5.25 15.36
C PRO A 78 -21.02 -6.17 15.86
N THR A 79 -20.95 -7.40 15.31
CA THR A 79 -19.94 -8.39 15.68
C THR A 79 -18.59 -8.16 15.01
N GLN A 80 -18.52 -7.36 13.93
CA GLN A 80 -17.30 -7.02 13.19
C GLN A 80 -16.40 -8.22 12.90
N MET A 81 -17.03 -9.34 12.50
CA MET A 81 -16.34 -10.60 12.29
C MET A 81 -15.51 -10.57 11.02
N PRO A 82 -14.34 -11.24 10.99
CA PRO A 82 -13.59 -11.45 9.77
C PRO A 82 -14.45 -12.11 8.69
N ALA A 83 -14.24 -11.70 7.45
CA ALA A 83 -14.88 -12.25 6.27
C ALA A 83 -13.87 -13.00 5.41
N ASP A 84 -14.32 -14.02 4.72
CA ASP A 84 -13.50 -14.76 3.78
C ASP A 84 -13.30 -13.94 2.49
N VAL A 85 -12.10 -14.05 1.93
CA VAL A 85 -11.73 -13.46 0.64
C VAL A 85 -11.59 -14.61 -0.34
N GLU A 86 -12.30 -14.50 -1.45
CA GLU A 86 -12.48 -15.57 -2.42
C GLU A 86 -11.95 -15.16 -3.80
N GLU A 87 -11.42 -16.11 -4.54
CA GLU A 87 -11.03 -15.94 -5.94
C GLU A 87 -11.94 -16.83 -6.79
N VAL A 88 -12.41 -16.29 -7.92
CA VAL A 88 -13.22 -17.05 -8.88
C VAL A 88 -12.31 -17.46 -10.03
N ARG A 89 -12.18 -18.77 -10.23
CA ARG A 89 -11.42 -19.33 -11.34
C ARG A 89 -12.32 -20.17 -12.21
N THR A 90 -12.21 -20.03 -13.53
CA THR A 90 -12.90 -20.90 -14.48
C THR A 90 -12.05 -22.16 -14.66
N GLY A 91 -12.62 -23.32 -14.33
CA GLY A 91 -12.03 -24.63 -14.58
C GLY A 91 -11.99 -24.96 -16.07
N ILE A 92 -11.28 -26.02 -16.42
CA ILE A 92 -11.08 -26.47 -17.81
C ILE A 92 -12.43 -26.79 -18.49
N ASP A 93 -13.40 -27.27 -17.70
CA ASP A 93 -14.74 -27.63 -18.17
C ASP A 93 -15.73 -26.45 -18.20
N GLY A 94 -15.26 -25.21 -17.96
CA GLY A 94 -16.11 -24.02 -17.89
C GLY A 94 -16.81 -23.82 -16.53
N THR A 95 -16.66 -24.75 -15.59
CA THR A 95 -17.20 -24.63 -14.23
C THR A 95 -16.47 -23.54 -13.45
N GLU A 96 -17.22 -22.63 -12.83
CA GLU A 96 -16.65 -21.63 -11.92
C GLU A 96 -16.33 -22.26 -10.56
N VAL A 97 -15.06 -22.20 -10.17
CA VAL A 97 -14.56 -22.65 -8.87
C VAL A 97 -14.29 -21.43 -8.01
N ILE A 98 -15.05 -21.30 -6.92
CA ILE A 98 -14.85 -20.27 -5.89
C ILE A 98 -13.93 -20.85 -4.83
N SER A 99 -12.74 -20.27 -4.67
CA SER A 99 -11.74 -20.72 -3.69
C SER A 99 -11.46 -19.64 -2.67
N GLN A 100 -11.44 -20.00 -1.38
CA GLN A 100 -10.98 -19.08 -0.35
C GLN A 100 -9.46 -18.88 -0.46
N VAL A 101 -9.04 -17.63 -0.66
CA VAL A 101 -7.62 -17.24 -0.82
C VAL A 101 -7.09 -16.40 0.33
N GLY A 102 -7.96 -15.98 1.25
CA GLY A 102 -7.58 -15.10 2.34
C GLY A 102 -8.70 -14.74 3.29
N LYS A 103 -8.44 -13.71 4.10
CA LYS A 103 -9.40 -13.12 5.04
C LYS A 103 -9.31 -11.60 5.02
N ALA A 104 -10.44 -10.97 5.30
CA ALA A 104 -10.58 -9.54 5.50
C ALA A 104 -11.13 -9.27 6.89
N TRP A 105 -10.65 -8.23 7.56
CA TRP A 105 -11.13 -7.83 8.88
C TRP A 105 -10.95 -6.33 9.10
N ARG A 106 -11.68 -5.79 10.08
CA ARG A 106 -11.49 -4.40 10.49
C ARG A 106 -10.24 -4.29 11.36
N SER A 107 -9.38 -3.31 11.09
CA SER A 107 -8.18 -3.07 11.88
C SER A 107 -8.52 -2.85 13.36
N ARG A 108 -7.58 -3.14 14.27
CA ARG A 108 -7.76 -2.95 15.72
C ARG A 108 -8.11 -1.49 16.08
N SER A 109 -7.56 -0.53 15.35
CA SER A 109 -7.87 0.90 15.49
C SER A 109 -9.24 1.30 14.91
N GLY A 110 -9.91 0.40 14.18
CA GLY A 110 -11.17 0.65 13.50
C GLY A 110 -11.10 1.57 12.28
N LYS A 111 -9.88 2.01 11.90
CA LYS A 111 -9.63 3.03 10.87
C LYS A 111 -9.40 2.45 9.47
N ALA A 112 -9.14 1.15 9.35
CA ALA A 112 -8.88 0.51 8.07
C ALA A 112 -9.60 -0.85 7.96
N LEU A 113 -9.92 -1.24 6.73
CA LEU A 113 -10.16 -2.62 6.36
C LEU A 113 -8.80 -3.23 6.00
N VAL A 114 -8.46 -4.35 6.64
CA VAL A 114 -7.28 -5.16 6.34
C VAL A 114 -7.71 -6.35 5.53
N ILE A 115 -6.98 -6.65 4.47
CA ILE A 115 -7.20 -7.75 3.55
C ILE A 115 -5.86 -8.48 3.44
N ASN A 116 -5.84 -9.75 3.82
CA ASN A 116 -4.68 -10.60 3.70
C ASN A 116 -5.03 -11.78 2.82
N THR A 117 -4.26 -11.95 1.74
CA THR A 117 -4.43 -13.04 0.77
C THR A 117 -3.10 -13.77 0.63
N SER A 118 -3.16 -15.03 0.22
CA SER A 118 -1.97 -15.84 -0.05
C SER A 118 -1.02 -15.20 -1.07
N GLN A 119 -1.52 -14.32 -1.94
CA GLN A 119 -0.76 -13.74 -3.04
C GLN A 119 -0.40 -12.26 -2.83
N SER A 120 -0.80 -11.61 -1.73
CA SER A 120 -0.73 -10.14 -1.63
C SER A 120 0.63 -9.53 -1.31
N GLN A 121 1.71 -10.31 -1.12
CA GLN A 121 3.05 -9.79 -0.75
C GLN A 121 3.05 -8.83 0.46
N GLY A 122 2.13 -9.04 1.40
CA GLY A 122 1.90 -8.15 2.54
C GLY A 122 0.42 -7.95 2.82
N GLU A 123 0.14 -7.09 3.81
CA GLU A 123 -1.23 -6.74 4.18
C GLU A 123 -1.74 -5.64 3.26
N LEU A 124 -2.86 -5.91 2.59
CA LEU A 124 -3.57 -4.91 1.79
C LEU A 124 -4.52 -4.15 2.71
N MET A 125 -4.54 -2.83 2.61
CA MET A 125 -5.32 -1.99 3.50
C MET A 125 -6.04 -0.89 2.74
N VAL A 126 -7.27 -0.64 3.16
CA VAL A 126 -8.12 0.45 2.68
C VAL A 126 -8.59 1.27 3.87
N PRO A 127 -8.57 2.61 3.81
CA PRO A 127 -9.22 3.44 4.81
C PRO A 127 -10.69 3.01 4.99
N TRP A 128 -11.12 2.81 6.24
CA TRP A 128 -12.46 2.30 6.54
C TRP A 128 -13.56 3.23 6.00
N THR A 129 -13.32 4.53 6.00
CA THR A 129 -14.20 5.53 5.40
C THR A 129 -14.31 5.36 3.88
N GLY A 130 -13.21 5.02 3.19
CA GLY A 130 -13.19 4.73 1.76
C GLY A 130 -13.98 3.45 1.44
N PHE A 131 -13.74 2.39 2.22
CA PHE A 131 -14.52 1.16 2.13
C PHE A 131 -16.03 1.42 2.30
N LYS A 132 -16.43 2.16 3.36
CA LYS A 132 -17.83 2.52 3.59
C LYS A 132 -18.44 3.31 2.42
N LYS A 133 -17.70 4.27 1.86
CA LYS A 133 -18.16 5.02 0.69
C LYS A 133 -18.39 4.14 -0.55
N VAL A 134 -17.57 3.09 -0.74
CA VAL A 134 -17.74 2.13 -1.86
C VAL A 134 -18.97 1.25 -1.67
N ILE A 135 -19.16 0.68 -0.48
CA ILE A 135 -20.34 -0.18 -0.22
C ILE A 135 -21.66 0.62 -0.24
N GLU A 136 -21.62 1.88 0.19
CA GLU A 136 -22.76 2.81 0.12
C GLU A 136 -22.96 3.38 -1.30
N LYS A 137 -22.16 2.95 -2.28
CA LYS A 137 -22.17 3.44 -3.68
C LYS A 137 -21.99 4.96 -3.81
N LYS A 138 -21.37 5.62 -2.83
CA LYS A 138 -21.03 7.05 -2.87
C LYS A 138 -19.80 7.34 -3.72
N VAL A 139 -18.92 6.35 -3.87
CA VAL A 139 -17.72 6.40 -4.71
C VAL A 139 -17.59 5.06 -5.42
N GLU A 140 -17.22 5.06 -6.70
CA GLU A 140 -17.08 3.83 -7.48
C GLU A 140 -15.89 2.97 -7.01
N LYS A 141 -14.76 3.62 -6.69
CA LYS A 141 -13.50 2.97 -6.34
C LYS A 141 -12.82 3.63 -5.15
N ALA A 142 -12.24 2.83 -4.26
CA ALA A 142 -11.34 3.33 -3.21
C ALA A 142 -9.93 2.75 -3.37
N ARG A 143 -8.92 3.54 -3.02
CA ARG A 143 -7.51 3.16 -3.17
C ARG A 143 -7.13 2.06 -2.17
N LEU A 144 -6.42 1.07 -2.67
CA LEU A 144 -5.82 -0.02 -1.90
C LEU A 144 -4.31 0.19 -1.80
N SER A 145 -3.78 0.11 -0.59
CA SER A 145 -2.36 0.22 -0.32
C SER A 145 -1.85 -1.08 0.30
N ARG A 146 -0.61 -1.45 0.01
CA ARG A 146 0.10 -2.55 0.65
C ARG A 146 0.98 -2.00 1.76
N PHE A 147 0.88 -2.63 2.93
CA PHE A 147 1.81 -2.45 4.04
C PHE A 147 2.88 -3.53 3.97
N THR A 148 4.13 -3.11 3.86
CA THR A 148 5.30 -3.99 4.00
C THR A 148 6.05 -3.55 5.25
N PRO A 149 6.04 -4.33 6.35
CA PRO A 149 6.76 -3.94 7.55
C PRO A 149 8.25 -3.76 7.21
N PRO A 150 8.92 -2.76 7.79
CA PRO A 150 10.35 -2.57 7.56
C PRO A 150 11.10 -3.82 8.02
N ASP A 151 12.13 -4.21 7.26
CA ASP A 151 13.04 -5.26 7.69
C ASP A 151 13.56 -4.92 9.09
N LYS A 152 13.22 -5.76 10.06
CA LYS A 152 13.71 -5.59 11.42
C LYS A 152 15.22 -5.78 11.35
N PRO A 153 16.05 -4.79 11.74
CA PRO A 153 17.49 -4.96 11.69
C PRO A 153 17.84 -6.20 12.53
N ARG A 154 18.53 -7.15 11.90
CA ARG A 154 19.02 -8.36 12.56
C ARG A 154 19.80 -7.91 13.80
N PRO A 155 19.55 -8.48 15.00
CA PRO A 155 20.31 -8.10 16.18
C PRO A 155 21.80 -8.24 15.85
N ARG A 156 22.55 -7.14 16.00
CA ARG A 156 24.00 -7.12 15.80
C ARG A 156 24.56 -8.20 16.73
N PRO A 157 25.42 -9.13 16.27
CA PRO A 157 26.08 -10.05 17.17
C PRO A 157 26.79 -9.19 18.21
N SER A 158 26.44 -9.38 19.49
CA SER A 158 27.21 -8.83 20.59
C SER A 158 28.61 -9.41 20.44
N THR A 159 29.57 -8.59 20.02
CA THR A 159 30.97 -8.85 20.30
C THR A 159 31.08 -8.89 21.82
N GLU A 160 30.97 -10.11 22.39
CA GLU A 160 31.46 -10.39 23.71
C GLU A 160 32.96 -10.08 23.67
N THR A 161 33.31 -8.86 24.06
CA THR A 161 34.66 -8.56 24.49
C THR A 161 34.87 -9.39 25.74
N GLY A 162 35.43 -10.59 25.54
CA GLY A 162 35.80 -11.51 26.60
C GLY A 162 36.66 -10.76 27.59
N ASN A 163 36.07 -10.48 28.75
CA ASN A 163 36.82 -10.08 29.92
C ASN A 163 37.52 -11.36 30.41
N PRO A 164 38.85 -11.49 30.37
CA PRO A 164 39.49 -12.65 30.98
C PRO A 164 39.28 -12.54 32.49
N MET A 165 38.28 -13.26 33.01
CA MET A 165 38.19 -13.56 34.43
C MET A 165 39.45 -14.36 34.79
N ASN A 166 40.47 -13.66 35.27
CA ASN A 166 41.62 -14.28 35.91
C ASN A 166 41.12 -15.08 37.11
N ALA A 167 41.13 -16.40 36.94
CA ALA A 167 40.91 -17.38 37.99
C ALA A 167 41.99 -17.19 39.09
N GLY A 168 41.59 -16.56 40.20
CA GLY A 168 42.39 -16.49 41.41
C GLY A 168 42.34 -17.82 42.17
N LEU A 169 43.11 -18.80 41.72
CA LEU A 169 43.38 -20.06 42.42
C LEU A 169 44.89 -20.13 42.71
N ALA A 170 45.35 -19.42 43.74
CA ALA A 170 46.70 -19.61 44.29
C ALA A 170 46.83 -19.00 45.69
N ARG A 171 46.66 -19.83 46.72
CA ARG A 171 47.69 -20.16 47.73
C ARG A 171 47.02 -20.63 49.02
N GLY A 172 47.12 -21.94 49.25
CA GLY A 172 47.25 -22.44 50.61
C GLY A 172 48.65 -22.11 51.14
N PHE A 173 48.70 -21.76 52.41
CA PHE A 173 49.63 -22.23 53.44
C PHE A 173 49.01 -21.88 54.80
#